data_AF-A0AAE2W7F8-F1
#
_entry.id   AF-A0AAE2W7F8-F1
#
_cell.length_a   1.000
_cell.length_b   1.000
_cell.length_c   1.000
_cell.angle_alpha   90.00
_cell.angle_beta   90.00
_cell.angle_gamma   90.00
#
_symmetry.space_group_name_H-M   'P 1'
#
loop_
_entity.id
_entity.type
_entity.pdbx_description
1 polymer ?
#
loop_
_entity_poly.entity_id
_entity_poly.type
_entity_poly.pdbx_seq_one_letter_code
_entity_poly.pdbx_strand_id
1 'polypeptide(L)'
;MKSRRPVLVAAVAASVLTMAGCGSADSAEAGGADQPYRVLVTGGISAQGVLKANADTSILATKAGVEVQNQAGGIGGRKIELTVVDDAGDATIAVTKVREAINKQKPDLVLNSGPSSVGAAVLPILKQNKILSFNVAPTQDSTDPSKFPLNFDLAPGAADNARGIVGHAKEKGYDSIGVIHGSTAYGELFGKEMTTALESAGLKQAGNEEYEATALDMTAQLQALKNAGAKALAVDAYGAPLGYLLQSMQRLGWDVPLVGNTSVASTSLVANEPPNGVLGTPEV
;
A
#
# COMPACT_ATOMS: atom_id res chain seq x y z
N MET A 1 5.80 -18.90 95.74
CA MET A 1 4.54 -19.43 96.33
C MET A 1 3.37 -18.67 95.73
N LYS A 2 2.38 -19.40 95.16
CA LYS A 2 0.91 -19.19 95.16
C LYS A 2 0.39 -17.73 95.17
N SER A 3 -0.60 -17.26 94.42
CA SER A 3 -1.57 -17.80 93.45
C SER A 3 -2.59 -16.69 93.13
N ARG A 4 -3.17 -16.68 91.91
CA ARG A 4 -4.59 -16.36 91.55
C ARG A 4 -5.13 -14.89 91.61
N ARG A 5 -5.28 -14.29 90.40
CA ARG A 5 -6.46 -13.72 89.66
C ARG A 5 -7.71 -13.22 90.45
N PRO A 6 -8.45 -12.15 90.03
CA PRO A 6 -9.25 -12.11 88.77
C PRO A 6 -9.41 -10.72 88.05
N VAL A 7 -9.47 -10.68 86.71
CA VAL A 7 -10.63 -10.41 85.80
C VAL A 7 -11.40 -9.10 86.04
N LEU A 8 -11.37 -8.18 85.06
CA LEU A 8 -12.54 -7.42 84.63
C LEU A 8 -12.40 -6.94 83.17
N VAL A 9 -13.43 -7.22 82.39
CA VAL A 9 -13.66 -6.88 80.98
C VAL A 9 -14.30 -5.51 80.90
N ALA A 10 -13.85 -4.64 79.99
CA ALA A 10 -14.68 -3.56 79.45
C ALA A 10 -14.17 -3.19 78.04
N ALA A 11 -15.03 -3.42 77.05
CA ALA A 11 -14.88 -2.99 75.67
C ALA A 11 -15.69 -1.70 75.46
N VAL A 12 -15.13 -0.64 74.86
CA VAL A 12 -15.91 0.43 74.22
C VAL A 12 -15.11 1.13 73.09
N ALA A 13 -15.70 1.05 71.90
CA ALA A 13 -15.84 2.00 70.78
C ALA A 13 -14.65 2.67 70.05
N ALA A 14 -14.79 2.56 68.72
CA ALA A 14 -14.13 3.22 67.62
C ALA A 14 -14.08 4.76 67.65
N SER A 15 -13.07 5.32 66.99
CA SER A 15 -13.18 6.57 66.22
C SER A 15 -12.10 6.58 65.12
N VAL A 16 -12.52 6.32 63.87
CA VAL A 16 -11.70 6.52 62.66
C VAL A 16 -11.80 8.01 62.32
N LEU A 17 -10.67 8.74 62.37
CA LEU A 17 -10.58 10.07 61.77
C LEU A 17 -10.04 9.95 60.35
N THR A 18 -10.92 10.29 59.42
CA THR A 18 -10.69 10.57 58.01
C THR A 18 -9.81 11.81 57.85
N MET A 19 -8.72 11.69 57.07
CA MET A 19 -8.04 12.85 56.50
C MET A 19 -8.32 12.87 55.00
N ALA A 20 -9.28 13.72 54.61
CA ALA A 20 -9.59 14.05 53.24
C ALA A 20 -8.44 14.87 52.64
N GLY A 21 -7.59 14.22 51.85
CA GLY A 21 -6.66 14.89 50.95
C GLY A 21 -7.34 15.11 49.61
N CYS A 22 -7.78 16.34 49.35
CA CYS A 22 -8.19 16.79 48.02
C CYS A 22 -6.97 16.87 47.11
N GLY A 23 -6.72 15.79 46.36
CA GLY A 23 -5.97 15.83 45.11
C GLY A 23 -6.93 15.41 44.01
N SER A 24 -7.40 16.38 43.22
CA SER A 24 -8.17 16.10 42.00
C SER A 24 -7.26 15.38 41.01
N ALA A 25 -7.18 14.06 41.15
CA ALA A 25 -6.88 13.21 40.02
C ALA A 25 -8.18 13.14 39.23
N ASP A 26 -8.22 13.85 38.10
CA ASP A 26 -9.10 13.48 37.00
C ASP A 26 -8.90 11.98 36.78
N SER A 27 -9.85 11.19 37.29
CA SER A 27 -10.08 9.84 36.82
C SER A 27 -10.61 10.00 35.40
N ALA A 28 -9.69 10.24 34.47
CA ALA A 28 -9.90 9.98 33.07
C ALA A 28 -10.49 8.58 33.00
N GLU A 29 -11.72 8.48 32.51
CA GLU A 29 -12.35 7.21 32.20
C GLU A 29 -11.36 6.42 31.34
N ALA A 30 -10.74 5.40 31.93
CA ALA A 30 -9.96 4.39 31.26
C ALA A 30 -10.91 3.46 30.48
N GLY A 31 -11.78 4.04 29.66
CA GLY A 31 -12.69 3.33 28.76
C GLY A 31 -11.93 2.88 27.51
N GLY A 32 -11.04 1.90 27.65
CA GLY A 32 -10.37 1.28 26.50
C GLY A 32 -9.01 0.63 26.74
N ALA A 33 -8.47 0.67 27.96
CA ALA A 33 -7.10 0.23 28.24
C ALA A 33 -6.83 -1.27 27.99
N ASP A 34 -7.87 -2.13 27.97
CA ASP A 34 -7.68 -3.59 27.96
C ASP A 34 -7.75 -4.27 26.58
N GLN A 35 -8.17 -3.58 25.51
CA GLN A 35 -8.29 -4.21 24.20
C GLN A 35 -7.16 -3.77 23.26
N PRO A 36 -6.49 -4.68 22.53
CA PRO A 36 -5.46 -4.28 21.58
C PRO A 36 -6.04 -3.42 20.46
N TYR A 37 -5.19 -2.63 19.81
CA TYR A 37 -5.48 -2.02 18.50
C TYR A 37 -5.37 -3.09 17.43
N ARG A 38 -6.42 -3.30 16.66
CA ARG A 38 -6.47 -4.39 15.67
C ARG A 38 -6.12 -3.88 14.30
N VAL A 39 -5.05 -4.42 13.74
CA VAL A 39 -4.60 -4.12 12.38
C VAL A 39 -4.83 -5.35 11.53
N LEU A 40 -5.56 -5.18 10.42
CA LEU A 40 -5.68 -6.18 9.37
C LEU A 40 -4.79 -5.77 8.21
N VAL A 41 -3.90 -6.65 7.75
CA VAL A 41 -3.18 -6.48 6.48
C VAL A 41 -3.67 -7.51 5.48
N THR A 42 -4.05 -7.06 4.28
CA THR A 42 -4.39 -7.92 3.15
C THR A 42 -3.29 -7.86 2.10
N GLY A 43 -3.04 -8.97 1.41
CA GLY A 43 -2.16 -9.01 0.25
C GLY A 43 -2.16 -10.37 -0.43
N GLY A 44 -1.65 -10.41 -1.67
CA GLY A 44 -1.58 -11.63 -2.47
C GLY A 44 -0.42 -12.53 -2.07
N ILE A 45 -0.52 -13.19 -0.93
CA ILE A 45 0.54 -14.04 -0.36
C ILE A 45 0.75 -15.29 -1.21
N SER A 46 -0.35 -15.86 -1.72
CA SER A 46 -0.36 -17.00 -2.66
C SER A 46 -0.33 -16.60 -4.14
N ALA A 47 -0.28 -15.29 -4.44
CA ALA A 47 -0.09 -14.81 -5.81
C ALA A 47 1.30 -15.22 -6.35
N GLN A 48 1.60 -14.85 -7.60
CA GLN A 48 2.87 -15.14 -8.25
C GLN A 48 3.57 -13.86 -8.71
N GLY A 49 4.88 -13.98 -8.94
CA GLY A 49 5.71 -12.90 -9.48
C GLY A 49 5.72 -11.65 -8.59
N VAL A 50 5.65 -10.48 -9.24
CA VAL A 50 5.78 -9.18 -8.59
C VAL A 50 4.66 -8.90 -7.56
N LEU A 51 3.44 -9.44 -7.76
CA LEU A 51 2.35 -9.30 -6.79
C LEU A 51 2.70 -9.97 -5.45
N LYS A 52 3.25 -11.18 -5.50
CA LYS A 52 3.72 -11.89 -4.30
C LYS A 52 4.86 -11.16 -3.62
N ALA A 53 5.87 -10.73 -4.39
CA ALA A 53 7.03 -10.03 -3.85
C ALA A 53 6.62 -8.73 -3.11
N ASN A 54 5.66 -7.99 -3.67
CA ASN A 54 5.15 -6.76 -3.06
C ASN A 54 4.32 -7.04 -1.81
N ALA A 55 3.48 -8.08 -1.82
CA ALA A 55 2.73 -8.51 -0.64
C ALA A 55 3.67 -8.95 0.49
N ASP A 56 4.68 -9.79 0.19
CA ASP A 56 5.65 -10.28 1.16
C ASP A 56 6.43 -9.10 1.79
N THR A 57 6.87 -8.14 0.99
CA THR A 57 7.58 -6.94 1.46
C THR A 57 6.70 -6.08 2.36
N SER A 58 5.46 -5.80 1.94
CA SER A 58 4.53 -4.94 2.69
C SER A 58 4.11 -5.59 4.02
N ILE A 59 3.88 -6.90 4.02
CA ILE A 59 3.54 -7.66 5.23
C ILE A 59 4.74 -7.72 6.19
N LEU A 60 5.96 -7.92 5.68
CA LEU A 60 7.16 -7.89 6.49
C LEU A 60 7.37 -6.50 7.13
N ALA A 61 7.22 -5.42 6.35
CA ALA A 61 7.31 -4.06 6.85
C ALA A 61 6.25 -3.77 7.92
N THR A 62 5.01 -4.23 7.71
CA THR A 62 3.93 -4.12 8.69
C THR A 62 4.25 -4.85 9.98
N LYS A 63 4.74 -6.10 9.89
CA LYS A 63 5.16 -6.88 11.06
C LYS A 63 6.27 -6.18 11.85
N ALA A 64 7.27 -5.65 11.15
CA ALA A 64 8.37 -4.91 11.77
C ALA A 64 7.87 -3.64 12.48
N GLY A 65 6.98 -2.87 11.85
CA GLY A 65 6.40 -1.67 12.45
C GLY A 65 5.56 -1.97 13.68
N VAL A 66 4.74 -3.03 13.63
CA VAL A 66 3.95 -3.52 14.77
C VAL A 66 4.85 -3.94 15.92
N GLU A 67 5.93 -4.69 15.63
CA GLU A 67 6.88 -5.15 16.65
C GLU A 67 7.56 -3.96 17.35
N VAL A 68 8.11 -3.01 16.58
CA VAL A 68 8.74 -1.80 17.12
C VAL A 68 7.76 -1.02 18.00
N GLN A 69 6.54 -0.80 17.53
CA GLN A 69 5.55 -0.04 18.29
C GLN A 69 5.12 -0.78 19.56
N ASN A 70 4.97 -2.11 19.49
CA ASN A 70 4.63 -2.92 20.65
C ASN A 70 5.76 -2.92 21.69
N GLN A 71 7.03 -3.01 21.27
CA GLN A 71 8.18 -2.89 22.18
C GLN A 71 8.23 -1.52 22.88
N ALA A 72 7.79 -0.46 22.19
CA ALA A 72 7.66 0.88 22.76
C ALA A 72 6.43 1.09 23.67
N GLY A 73 5.70 0.02 24.02
CA GLY A 73 4.53 0.09 24.90
C GLY A 73 3.19 0.18 24.17
N GLY A 74 3.18 0.08 22.84
CA GLY A 74 1.95 0.14 22.02
C GLY A 74 1.51 1.57 21.70
N ILE A 75 0.25 1.74 21.31
CA ILE A 75 -0.36 3.04 21.03
C ILE A 75 -1.20 3.41 22.26
N GLY A 76 -0.87 4.50 22.95
CA GLY A 76 -1.57 4.90 24.17
C GLY A 76 -1.60 3.80 25.25
N GLY A 77 -0.55 2.98 25.34
CA GLY A 77 -0.46 1.84 26.26
C GLY A 77 -1.12 0.54 25.79
N ARG A 78 -1.83 0.55 24.65
CA ARG A 78 -2.52 -0.62 24.08
C ARG A 78 -1.65 -1.28 23.01
N LYS A 79 -1.43 -2.59 23.14
CA LYS A 79 -0.68 -3.36 22.12
C LYS A 79 -1.44 -3.42 20.81
N ILE A 80 -0.72 -3.59 19.71
CA ILE A 80 -1.25 -3.84 18.38
C ILE A 80 -1.34 -5.35 18.16
N GLU A 81 -2.51 -5.83 17.76
CA GLU A 81 -2.78 -7.18 17.30
C GLU A 81 -2.87 -7.17 15.77
N LEU A 82 -1.92 -7.83 15.11
CA LEU A 82 -1.86 -7.90 13.64
C LEU A 82 -2.49 -9.20 13.14
N THR A 83 -3.49 -9.07 12.27
CA THR A 83 -4.02 -10.17 11.45
C THR A 83 -3.53 -10.02 10.02
N VAL A 84 -2.98 -11.09 9.46
CA VAL A 84 -2.56 -11.16 8.05
C VAL A 84 -3.56 -12.02 7.29
N VAL A 85 -4.04 -11.52 6.16
CA VAL A 85 -5.00 -12.21 5.29
C VAL A 85 -4.45 -12.31 3.87
N ASP A 86 -4.45 -13.53 3.36
CA ASP A 86 -4.17 -13.80 1.95
C ASP A 86 -5.44 -13.54 1.11
N ASP A 87 -5.34 -12.61 0.17
CA ASP A 87 -6.37 -12.32 -0.82
C ASP A 87 -6.02 -12.87 -2.22
N ALA A 88 -4.90 -13.58 -2.36
CA ALA A 88 -4.37 -14.11 -3.62
C ALA A 88 -4.16 -13.06 -4.73
N GLY A 89 -4.22 -11.76 -4.42
CA GLY A 89 -4.21 -10.68 -5.40
C GLY A 89 -5.53 -10.55 -6.18
N ASP A 90 -6.59 -11.20 -5.73
CA ASP A 90 -7.89 -11.26 -6.39
C ASP A 90 -8.96 -10.43 -5.66
N ALA A 91 -9.69 -9.61 -6.40
CA ALA A 91 -10.69 -8.70 -5.83
C ALA A 91 -11.87 -9.43 -5.17
N THR A 92 -12.31 -10.57 -5.71
CA THR A 92 -13.45 -11.33 -5.18
C THR A 92 -13.08 -12.03 -3.88
N ILE A 93 -11.89 -12.62 -3.85
CA ILE A 93 -11.33 -13.24 -2.64
C ILE A 93 -11.12 -12.16 -1.57
N ALA A 94 -10.53 -11.02 -1.92
CA ALA A 94 -10.31 -9.91 -1.00
C ALA A 94 -11.62 -9.44 -0.34
N VAL A 95 -12.67 -9.19 -1.13
CA VAL A 95 -14.00 -8.78 -0.63
C VAL A 95 -14.54 -9.79 0.39
N THR A 96 -14.42 -11.08 0.09
CA THR A 96 -14.88 -12.15 0.97
C THR A 96 -14.08 -12.17 2.28
N LYS A 97 -12.75 -12.16 2.17
CA LYS A 97 -11.84 -12.24 3.32
C LYS A 97 -11.90 -11.02 4.23
N VAL A 98 -12.05 -9.82 3.66
CA VAL A 98 -12.24 -8.59 4.44
C VAL A 98 -13.56 -8.63 5.22
N ARG A 99 -14.65 -9.10 4.61
CA ARG A 99 -15.93 -9.27 5.32
C ARG A 99 -15.84 -10.31 6.43
N GLU A 100 -15.20 -11.45 6.16
CA GLU A 100 -14.94 -12.49 7.17
C GLU A 100 -14.13 -11.92 8.35
N ALA A 101 -13.07 -11.18 8.09
CA ALA A 101 -12.25 -10.55 9.12
C ALA A 101 -13.04 -9.52 9.95
N ILE A 102 -13.81 -8.65 9.28
CA ILE A 102 -14.67 -7.66 9.96
C ILE A 102 -15.70 -8.34 10.86
N ASN A 103 -16.34 -9.40 10.38
CA ASN A 103 -17.38 -10.13 11.13
C ASN A 103 -16.81 -10.93 12.29
N LYS A 104 -15.62 -11.52 12.13
CA LYS A 104 -14.95 -12.30 13.17
C LYS A 104 -14.45 -11.38 14.29
N GLN A 105 -13.73 -10.34 13.93
CA GLN A 105 -13.16 -9.38 14.87
C GLN A 105 -12.84 -8.09 14.13
N LYS A 106 -13.74 -7.12 14.25
CA LYS A 106 -13.64 -5.85 13.51
C LYS A 106 -12.27 -5.18 13.74
N PRO A 107 -11.49 -4.91 12.67
CA PRO A 107 -10.23 -4.20 12.78
C PRO A 107 -10.44 -2.69 12.97
N ASP A 108 -9.48 -2.04 13.63
CA ASP A 108 -9.41 -0.58 13.76
C ASP A 108 -8.75 0.06 12.53
N LEU A 109 -7.78 -0.65 11.93
CA LEU A 109 -7.04 -0.25 10.73
C LEU A 109 -6.99 -1.42 9.74
N VAL A 110 -7.18 -1.11 8.45
CA VAL A 110 -6.91 -2.03 7.35
C VAL A 110 -5.78 -1.49 6.48
N LEU A 111 -4.79 -2.33 6.23
CA LEU A 111 -3.67 -2.08 5.33
C LEU A 111 -3.85 -2.94 4.07
N ASN A 112 -4.17 -2.32 2.93
CA ASN A 112 -4.17 -3.04 1.66
C ASN A 112 -2.76 -3.06 1.07
N SER A 113 -2.20 -4.25 0.88
CA SER A 113 -0.92 -4.51 0.20
C SER A 113 -1.09 -5.14 -1.20
N GLY A 114 -2.33 -5.28 -1.67
CA GLY A 114 -2.67 -5.81 -2.98
C GLY A 114 -2.77 -4.73 -4.08
N PRO A 115 -3.04 -5.12 -5.34
CA PRO A 115 -3.14 -4.20 -6.47
C PRO A 115 -4.35 -3.24 -6.35
N SER A 116 -4.39 -2.19 -7.18
CA SER A 116 -5.45 -1.18 -7.15
C SER A 116 -6.86 -1.75 -7.36
N SER A 117 -6.98 -2.86 -8.10
CA SER A 117 -8.24 -3.59 -8.27
C SER A 117 -8.78 -4.16 -6.95
N VAL A 118 -7.91 -4.70 -6.09
CA VAL A 118 -8.26 -5.15 -4.75
C VAL A 118 -8.68 -3.96 -3.89
N GLY A 119 -7.88 -2.88 -3.89
CA GLY A 119 -8.20 -1.64 -3.17
C GLY A 119 -9.58 -1.10 -3.53
N ALA A 120 -9.87 -0.95 -4.83
CA ALA A 120 -11.15 -0.47 -5.33
C ALA A 120 -12.34 -1.32 -4.88
N ALA A 121 -12.15 -2.64 -4.78
CA ALA A 121 -13.20 -3.57 -4.37
C ALA A 121 -13.48 -3.53 -2.86
N VAL A 122 -12.45 -3.32 -2.02
CA VAL A 122 -12.60 -3.36 -0.56
C VAL A 122 -12.97 -2.00 0.04
N LEU A 123 -12.57 -0.88 -0.56
CA LEU A 123 -12.81 0.46 -0.03
C LEU A 123 -14.28 0.77 0.31
N PRO A 124 -15.28 0.40 -0.50
CA PRO A 124 -16.69 0.58 -0.14
C PRO A 124 -17.10 -0.18 1.14
N ILE A 125 -16.53 -1.37 1.37
CA ILE A 125 -16.78 -2.20 2.56
C ILE A 125 -16.18 -1.53 3.79
N LEU A 126 -14.95 -1.02 3.67
CA LEU A 126 -14.26 -0.32 4.75
C LEU A 126 -14.99 0.98 5.13
N LYS A 127 -15.43 1.75 4.13
CA LYS A 127 -16.27 2.94 4.32
C LYS A 127 -17.56 2.61 5.07
N GLN A 128 -18.31 1.60 4.61
CA GLN A 128 -19.58 1.20 5.22
C GLN A 128 -19.40 0.84 6.71
N ASN A 129 -18.26 0.23 7.05
CA ASN A 129 -17.94 -0.18 8.41
C ASN A 129 -17.21 0.90 9.23
N LYS A 130 -16.95 2.09 8.65
CA LYS A 130 -16.21 3.19 9.29
C LYS A 130 -14.83 2.75 9.79
N ILE A 131 -14.10 2.01 8.96
CA ILE A 131 -12.76 1.51 9.28
C ILE A 131 -11.72 2.43 8.64
N LEU A 132 -10.70 2.82 9.40
CA LEU A 132 -9.54 3.54 8.88
C LEU A 132 -8.78 2.61 7.94
N SER A 133 -8.41 3.09 6.76
CA SER A 133 -7.63 2.30 5.81
C SER A 133 -6.44 3.04 5.28
N PHE A 134 -5.30 2.35 5.21
CA PHE A 134 -4.17 2.77 4.41
C PHE A 134 -3.98 1.82 3.24
N ASN A 135 -3.67 2.39 2.08
CA ASN A 135 -3.65 1.68 0.83
C ASN A 135 -2.37 1.96 0.06
N VAL A 136 -1.60 0.92 -0.30
CA VAL A 136 -0.35 1.07 -1.06
C VAL A 136 -0.58 1.09 -2.58
N ALA A 137 -1.81 0.82 -3.03
CA ALA A 137 -2.17 0.80 -4.45
C ALA A 137 -3.33 1.77 -4.73
N PRO A 138 -3.02 3.06 -4.99
CA PRO A 138 -4.02 4.09 -5.27
C PRO A 138 -5.00 3.68 -6.35
N THR A 139 -6.23 4.14 -6.20
CA THR A 139 -7.33 3.98 -7.15
C THR A 139 -7.76 5.37 -7.64
N GLN A 140 -8.68 5.43 -8.60
CA GLN A 140 -9.19 6.71 -9.09
C GLN A 140 -9.78 7.60 -7.98
N ASP A 141 -10.47 6.98 -7.01
CA ASP A 141 -11.29 7.68 -6.04
C ASP A 141 -10.76 7.58 -4.60
N SER A 142 -9.69 6.80 -4.36
CA SER A 142 -9.24 6.44 -3.00
C SER A 142 -8.82 7.64 -2.16
N THR A 143 -8.40 8.75 -2.77
CA THR A 143 -8.05 9.98 -2.09
C THR A 143 -9.18 11.02 -2.06
N ASP A 144 -10.36 10.73 -2.61
CA ASP A 144 -11.51 11.63 -2.57
C ASP A 144 -12.20 11.50 -1.19
N PRO A 145 -12.09 12.50 -0.30
CA PRO A 145 -12.67 12.41 1.04
C PRO A 145 -14.21 12.41 1.03
N SER A 146 -14.86 12.86 -0.05
CA SER A 146 -16.32 12.75 -0.20
C SER A 146 -16.75 11.29 -0.45
N LYS A 147 -15.87 10.49 -1.07
CA LYS A 147 -16.08 9.08 -1.35
C LYS A 147 -15.52 8.19 -0.26
N PHE A 148 -14.27 8.37 0.17
CA PHE A 148 -13.59 7.54 1.17
C PHE A 148 -12.91 8.39 2.25
N PRO A 149 -13.66 9.01 3.17
CA PRO A 149 -13.14 9.97 4.17
C PRO A 149 -12.14 9.37 5.18
N LEU A 150 -12.07 8.05 5.27
CA LEU A 150 -11.19 7.32 6.17
C LEU A 150 -10.10 6.52 5.43
N ASN A 151 -9.93 6.76 4.13
CA ASN A 151 -8.83 6.15 3.38
C ASN A 151 -7.69 7.14 3.14
N PHE A 152 -6.47 6.67 3.31
CA PHE A 152 -5.26 7.40 2.95
C PHE A 152 -4.35 6.50 2.12
N ASP A 153 -3.96 6.98 0.95
CA ASP A 153 -3.00 6.26 0.12
C ASP A 153 -1.57 6.55 0.58
N LEU A 154 -0.75 5.50 0.65
CA LEU A 154 0.67 5.58 1.05
C LEU A 154 1.62 5.67 -0.16
N ALA A 155 1.08 5.65 -1.37
CA ALA A 155 1.81 5.75 -2.63
C ALA A 155 1.19 6.86 -3.51
N PRO A 156 1.99 7.48 -4.40
CA PRO A 156 1.47 8.48 -5.35
C PRO A 156 0.49 7.85 -6.34
N GLY A 157 -0.61 8.53 -6.62
CA GLY A 157 -1.60 8.10 -7.61
C GLY A 157 -1.18 8.35 -9.06
N ALA A 158 -2.02 7.95 -10.00
CA ALA A 158 -1.78 8.18 -11.44
C ALA A 158 -1.57 9.66 -11.77
N ALA A 159 -2.39 10.55 -11.19
CA ALA A 159 -2.27 12.00 -11.39
C ALA A 159 -0.98 12.57 -10.79
N ASP A 160 -0.51 12.06 -9.65
CA ASP A 160 0.77 12.46 -9.05
C ASP A 160 1.95 12.05 -9.94
N ASN A 161 1.94 10.80 -10.41
CA ASN A 161 2.95 10.31 -11.35
C ASN A 161 2.95 11.13 -12.64
N ALA A 162 1.78 11.42 -13.21
CA ALA A 162 1.66 12.22 -14.43
C ALA A 162 2.24 13.64 -14.25
N ARG A 163 1.93 14.31 -13.13
CA ARG A 163 2.52 15.61 -12.78
C ARG A 163 4.03 15.53 -12.63
N GLY A 164 4.55 14.50 -11.96
CA GLY A 164 5.99 14.30 -11.78
C GLY A 164 6.72 14.08 -13.11
N ILE A 165 6.19 13.20 -13.96
CA ILE A 165 6.74 12.90 -15.29
C ILE A 165 6.75 14.14 -16.17
N VAL A 166 5.64 14.90 -16.20
CA VAL A 166 5.54 16.14 -16.99
C VAL A 166 6.49 17.22 -16.46
N GLY A 167 6.64 17.35 -15.14
CA GLY A 167 7.60 18.26 -14.52
C GLY A 167 9.03 17.92 -14.92
N HIS A 168 9.39 16.63 -14.88
CA HIS A 168 10.68 16.14 -15.32
C HIS A 168 10.91 16.36 -16.83
N ALA A 169 9.90 16.10 -17.66
CA ALA A 169 9.96 16.35 -19.09
C ALA A 169 10.24 17.82 -19.42
N LYS A 170 9.61 18.76 -18.71
CA LYS A 170 9.89 20.19 -18.82
C LYS A 170 11.32 20.54 -18.44
N GLU A 171 11.80 20.02 -17.31
CA GLU A 171 13.17 20.26 -16.83
C GLU A 171 14.22 19.79 -17.85
N LYS A 172 13.99 18.65 -18.50
CA LYS A 172 14.90 18.09 -19.51
C LYS A 172 14.69 18.61 -20.93
N GLY A 173 13.67 19.45 -21.16
CA GLY A 173 13.37 19.99 -22.48
C GLY A 173 12.76 18.97 -23.45
N TYR A 174 12.09 17.93 -22.95
CA TYR A 174 11.35 16.99 -23.78
C TYR A 174 9.99 17.60 -24.18
N ASP A 175 9.83 17.92 -25.46
CA ASP A 175 8.66 18.65 -25.99
C ASP A 175 7.59 17.75 -26.63
N SER A 176 7.90 16.47 -26.88
CA SER A 176 7.03 15.48 -27.50
C SER A 176 7.15 14.13 -26.78
N ILE A 177 6.10 13.74 -26.05
CA ILE A 177 6.09 12.59 -25.15
C ILE A 177 5.17 11.51 -25.72
N GLY A 178 5.68 10.28 -25.87
CA GLY A 178 4.85 9.11 -26.12
C GLY A 178 4.43 8.48 -24.80
N VAL A 179 3.16 8.13 -24.65
CA VAL A 179 2.65 7.44 -23.46
C VAL A 179 2.44 5.97 -23.81
N ILE A 180 2.93 5.05 -22.98
CA ILE A 180 2.67 3.62 -23.10
C ILE A 180 2.30 3.02 -21.75
N HIS A 181 1.17 2.31 -21.69
CA HIS A 181 0.62 1.76 -20.45
C HIS A 181 -0.05 0.40 -20.66
N GLY A 182 -0.24 -0.34 -19.57
CA GLY A 182 -0.96 -1.62 -19.63
C GLY A 182 -2.48 -1.43 -19.73
N SER A 183 -3.20 -2.45 -20.20
CA SER A 183 -4.68 -2.53 -20.27
C SER A 183 -5.38 -2.74 -18.92
N THR A 184 -4.66 -2.54 -17.81
CA THR A 184 -5.27 -2.63 -16.47
C THR A 184 -5.99 -1.32 -16.14
N ALA A 185 -6.95 -1.35 -15.23
CA ALA A 185 -7.65 -0.13 -14.77
C ALA A 185 -6.69 0.97 -14.27
N TYR A 186 -5.54 0.59 -13.70
CA TYR A 186 -4.52 1.56 -13.31
C TYR A 186 -3.78 2.13 -14.52
N GLY A 187 -3.41 1.30 -15.50
CA GLY A 187 -2.74 1.72 -16.72
C GLY A 187 -3.60 2.64 -17.58
N GLU A 188 -4.88 2.31 -17.76
CA GLU A 188 -5.86 3.17 -18.44
C GLU A 188 -6.00 4.53 -17.73
N LEU A 189 -6.10 4.52 -16.40
CA LEU A 189 -6.13 5.75 -15.61
C LEU A 189 -4.84 6.56 -15.79
N PHE A 190 -3.68 5.91 -15.74
CA PHE A 190 -2.39 6.55 -15.99
C PHE A 190 -2.33 7.19 -17.38
N GLY A 191 -2.77 6.49 -18.43
CA GLY A 191 -2.85 7.01 -19.78
C GLY A 191 -3.69 8.28 -19.87
N LYS A 192 -4.87 8.29 -19.25
CA LYS A 192 -5.77 9.45 -19.19
C LYS A 192 -5.16 10.62 -18.40
N GLU A 193 -4.57 10.36 -17.25
CA GLU A 193 -3.96 11.40 -16.41
C GLU A 193 -2.71 11.99 -17.09
N MET A 194 -1.94 11.18 -17.83
CA MET A 194 -0.83 11.67 -18.67
C MET A 194 -1.33 12.59 -19.79
N THR A 195 -2.40 12.24 -20.51
CA THR A 195 -2.99 13.12 -21.53
C THR A 195 -3.38 14.47 -20.92
N THR A 196 -4.14 14.44 -19.82
CA THR A 196 -4.59 15.66 -19.12
C THR A 196 -3.40 16.52 -18.66
N ALA A 197 -2.36 15.89 -18.11
CA ALA A 197 -1.18 16.59 -17.61
C ALA A 197 -0.32 17.20 -18.74
N LEU A 198 -0.14 16.48 -19.86
CA LEU A 198 0.59 16.96 -21.03
C LEU A 198 -0.11 18.17 -21.67
N GLU A 199 -1.43 18.08 -21.87
CA GLU A 199 -2.25 19.18 -22.40
C GLU A 199 -2.17 20.41 -21.52
N SER A 200 -2.39 20.25 -20.21
CA SER A 200 -2.30 21.35 -19.23
C SER A 200 -0.92 21.99 -19.18
N ALA A 201 0.11 21.22 -19.51
CA ALA A 201 1.49 21.66 -19.51
C ALA A 201 1.95 22.28 -20.83
N GLY A 202 1.15 22.19 -21.90
CA GLY A 202 1.52 22.63 -23.25
C GLY A 202 2.58 21.74 -23.92
N LEU A 203 2.74 20.49 -23.49
CA LEU A 203 3.65 19.52 -24.12
C LEU A 203 2.89 18.70 -25.17
N LYS A 204 3.55 18.36 -26.28
CA LYS A 204 2.94 17.52 -27.32
C LYS A 204 2.85 16.07 -26.82
N GLN A 205 1.67 15.48 -26.91
CA GLN A 205 1.51 14.03 -26.82
C GLN A 205 1.72 13.41 -28.20
N ALA A 206 2.76 12.60 -28.37
CA ALA A 206 3.04 11.89 -29.61
C ALA A 206 2.04 10.74 -29.85
N GLY A 207 1.56 10.13 -28.77
CA GLY A 207 0.53 9.10 -28.80
C GLY A 207 0.22 8.59 -27.39
N ASN A 208 -0.80 7.74 -27.31
CA ASN A 208 -1.18 7.02 -26.10
C ASN A 208 -1.43 5.57 -26.50
N GLU A 209 -0.46 4.70 -26.25
CA GLU A 209 -0.51 3.31 -26.67
C GLU A 209 -0.74 2.39 -25.49
N GLU A 210 -1.56 1.38 -25.71
CA GLU A 210 -1.88 0.36 -24.73
C GLU A 210 -1.24 -0.98 -25.10
N TYR A 211 -0.84 -1.75 -24.09
CA TYR A 211 -0.44 -3.14 -24.25
C TYR A 211 -1.18 -4.05 -23.26
N GLU A 212 -1.42 -5.29 -23.66
CA GLU A 212 -2.05 -6.29 -22.80
C GLU A 212 -1.11 -6.71 -21.67
N ALA A 213 -1.64 -6.99 -20.47
CA ALA A 213 -0.81 -7.45 -19.34
C ALA A 213 0.01 -8.72 -19.66
N THR A 214 -0.42 -9.54 -20.63
CA THR A 214 0.28 -10.74 -21.10
C THR A 214 1.13 -10.52 -22.35
N ALA A 215 1.29 -9.27 -22.81
CA ALA A 215 2.03 -8.97 -24.01
C ALA A 215 3.52 -9.32 -23.85
N LEU A 216 4.03 -10.08 -24.82
CA LEU A 216 5.44 -10.49 -24.94
C LEU A 216 6.19 -9.65 -25.98
N ASP A 217 5.50 -8.70 -26.59
CA ASP A 217 6.02 -7.79 -27.58
C ASP A 217 5.20 -6.49 -27.62
N MET A 218 5.90 -5.35 -27.72
CA MET A 218 5.29 -4.03 -27.87
C MET A 218 5.86 -3.28 -29.08
N THR A 219 6.42 -3.98 -30.06
CA THR A 219 7.09 -3.35 -31.21
C THR A 219 6.11 -2.50 -32.02
N ALA A 220 4.85 -2.93 -32.18
CA ALA A 220 3.86 -2.15 -32.94
C ALA A 220 3.53 -0.81 -32.27
N GLN A 221 3.24 -0.84 -30.97
CA GLN A 221 2.98 0.35 -30.14
C GLN A 221 4.17 1.30 -30.15
N LEU A 222 5.37 0.78 -29.87
CA LEU A 222 6.58 1.59 -29.85
C LEU A 222 6.90 2.17 -31.24
N GLN A 223 6.66 1.42 -32.31
CA GLN A 223 6.84 1.92 -33.68
C GLN A 223 5.85 3.05 -34.00
N ALA A 224 4.60 2.97 -33.54
CA ALA A 224 3.62 4.04 -33.68
C ALA A 224 4.07 5.32 -32.97
N LEU A 225 4.52 5.22 -31.71
CA LEU A 225 5.07 6.35 -30.96
C LEU A 225 6.33 6.95 -31.60
N LYS A 226 7.23 6.10 -32.09
CA LYS A 226 8.43 6.51 -32.84
C LYS A 226 8.06 7.28 -34.11
N ASN A 227 7.11 6.77 -34.89
CA ASN A 227 6.64 7.41 -36.13
C ASN A 227 5.94 8.75 -35.86
N ALA A 228 5.24 8.88 -34.72
CA ALA A 228 4.61 10.13 -34.31
C ALA A 228 5.60 11.18 -33.75
N GLY A 229 6.89 10.81 -33.64
CA GLY A 229 7.97 11.69 -33.22
C GLY A 229 8.05 11.87 -31.71
N ALA A 230 7.78 10.83 -30.93
CA ALA A 230 8.09 10.83 -29.49
C ALA A 230 9.61 11.01 -29.28
N LYS A 231 9.99 11.97 -28.42
CA LYS A 231 11.37 12.23 -28.02
C LYS A 231 11.71 11.67 -26.63
N ALA A 232 10.70 11.33 -25.85
CA ALA A 232 10.79 10.57 -24.61
C ALA A 232 9.52 9.75 -24.44
N LEU A 233 9.60 8.71 -23.61
CA LEU A 233 8.48 7.85 -23.25
C LEU A 233 8.07 8.05 -21.79
N ALA A 234 6.77 8.22 -21.55
CA ALA A 234 6.15 8.07 -20.24
C ALA A 234 5.59 6.65 -20.14
N VAL A 235 6.04 5.88 -19.14
CA VAL A 235 5.81 4.44 -19.08
C VAL A 235 5.14 4.02 -17.79
N ASP A 236 4.01 3.33 -17.93
CA ASP A 236 3.50 2.40 -16.93
C ASP A 236 3.80 0.98 -17.39
N ALA A 237 4.63 0.27 -16.62
CA ALA A 237 4.84 -1.15 -16.81
C ALA A 237 5.17 -1.88 -15.52
N TYR A 238 4.57 -3.05 -15.36
CA TYR A 238 4.61 -3.81 -14.12
C TYR A 238 4.93 -5.28 -14.38
N GLY A 239 6.01 -5.78 -13.79
CA GLY A 239 6.46 -7.16 -13.96
C GLY A 239 7.07 -7.43 -15.34
N ALA A 240 6.85 -8.64 -15.87
CA ALA A 240 7.47 -9.12 -17.11
C ALA A 240 7.30 -8.19 -18.33
N PRO A 241 6.14 -7.53 -18.55
CA PRO A 241 5.94 -6.59 -19.65
C PRO A 241 7.00 -5.48 -19.76
N LEU A 242 7.57 -5.00 -18.65
CA LEU A 242 8.63 -4.00 -18.70
C LEU A 242 9.89 -4.53 -19.42
N GLY A 243 10.26 -5.80 -19.18
CA GLY A 243 11.38 -6.44 -19.86
C GLY A 243 11.13 -6.59 -21.36
N TYR A 244 9.93 -7.00 -21.75
CA TYR A 244 9.53 -7.09 -23.16
C TYR A 244 9.48 -5.73 -23.85
N LEU A 245 9.03 -4.68 -23.16
CA LEU A 245 9.04 -3.31 -23.67
C LEU A 245 10.48 -2.87 -23.99
N LEU A 246 11.43 -3.09 -23.07
CA LEU A 246 12.84 -2.76 -23.29
C LEU A 246 13.45 -3.57 -24.44
N GLN A 247 13.12 -4.86 -24.54
CA GLN A 247 13.55 -5.71 -25.67
C GLN A 247 12.97 -5.22 -27.01
N SER A 248 11.70 -4.82 -27.05
CA SER A 248 11.07 -4.25 -28.25
C SER A 248 11.70 -2.91 -28.65
N MET A 249 12.05 -2.04 -27.68
CA MET A 249 12.82 -0.82 -27.95
C MET A 249 14.20 -1.12 -28.55
N GLN A 250 14.92 -2.10 -27.97
CA GLN A 250 16.22 -2.55 -28.49
C GLN A 250 16.09 -3.09 -29.92
N ARG A 251 15.06 -3.90 -30.21
CA ARG A 251 14.82 -4.45 -31.54
C ARG A 251 14.52 -3.37 -32.58
N LEU A 252 13.85 -2.29 -32.18
CA LEU A 252 13.58 -1.12 -33.00
C LEU A 252 14.80 -0.19 -33.19
N GLY A 253 15.91 -0.45 -32.49
CA GLY A 253 17.04 0.46 -32.42
C GLY A 253 16.61 1.86 -32.00
N TRP A 254 15.64 1.97 -31.08
CA TRP A 254 15.07 3.24 -30.68
C TRP A 254 15.61 3.67 -29.32
N ASP A 255 16.51 4.64 -29.34
CA ASP A 255 17.18 5.18 -28.17
C ASP A 255 16.59 6.54 -27.80
N VAL A 256 15.59 6.52 -26.91
CA VAL A 256 14.97 7.71 -26.31
C VAL A 256 14.83 7.52 -24.81
N PRO A 257 14.88 8.60 -24.01
CA PRO A 257 14.68 8.51 -22.57
C PRO A 257 13.33 7.88 -22.20
N LEU A 258 13.36 6.96 -21.24
CA LEU A 258 12.19 6.37 -20.61
C LEU A 258 12.03 6.97 -19.22
N VAL A 259 10.85 7.51 -18.94
CA VAL A 259 10.46 8.03 -17.62
C VAL A 259 9.32 7.16 -17.09
N GLY A 260 9.66 6.26 -16.16
CA GLY A 260 8.73 5.31 -15.57
C GLY A 260 8.02 5.85 -14.34
N ASN A 261 6.84 5.31 -14.04
CA ASN A 261 6.13 5.54 -12.79
C ASN A 261 6.61 4.58 -11.66
N THR A 262 5.89 4.57 -10.53
CA THR A 262 6.17 3.66 -9.41
C THR A 262 6.07 2.17 -9.77
N SER A 263 5.22 1.77 -10.73
CA SER A 263 5.14 0.38 -11.22
C SER A 263 6.46 -0.08 -11.84
N VAL A 264 7.07 0.81 -12.63
CA VAL A 264 8.37 0.56 -13.27
C VAL A 264 9.46 0.44 -12.21
N ALA A 265 9.47 1.37 -11.24
CA ALA A 265 10.43 1.33 -10.13
C ALA A 265 10.27 0.09 -9.22
N SER A 266 9.06 -0.45 -9.11
CA SER A 266 8.76 -1.66 -8.33
C SER A 266 9.06 -2.96 -9.08
N THR A 267 9.39 -2.87 -10.38
CA THR A 267 9.68 -4.03 -11.21
C THR A 267 11.17 -4.32 -11.22
N SER A 268 11.55 -5.51 -10.76
CA SER A 268 12.95 -5.94 -10.87
C SER A 268 13.31 -6.22 -12.32
N LEU A 269 14.13 -5.35 -12.92
CA LEU A 269 14.71 -5.56 -14.26
C LEU A 269 15.77 -6.66 -14.26
N VAL A 270 16.40 -6.87 -13.10
CA VAL A 270 17.24 -8.03 -12.82
C VAL A 270 16.35 -9.03 -12.08
N ALA A 271 15.69 -9.93 -12.81
CA ALA A 271 15.21 -11.15 -12.18
C ALA A 271 16.44 -11.85 -11.57
N ASN A 272 16.28 -12.52 -10.42
CA ASN A 272 17.34 -13.28 -9.74
C ASN A 272 18.26 -14.04 -10.72
N GLU A 273 19.52 -14.27 -10.30
CA GLU A 273 20.59 -14.87 -11.11
C GLU A 273 20.08 -15.95 -12.09
N PRO A 274 20.55 -15.93 -13.35
CA PRO A 274 20.18 -16.95 -14.33
C PRO A 274 20.45 -18.35 -13.76
N PRO A 275 19.62 -19.37 -14.06
CA PRO A 275 19.90 -20.73 -13.63
C PRO A 275 21.33 -21.13 -14.04
N ASN A 276 22.07 -21.77 -13.13
CA ASN A 276 23.39 -22.31 -13.42
C ASN A 276 23.34 -23.09 -14.75
N GLY A 277 24.28 -22.79 -15.66
CA GLY A 277 24.39 -23.46 -16.95
C GLY A 277 23.70 -22.76 -18.13
N VAL A 278 23.32 -21.48 -18.00
CA VAL A 278 22.91 -20.65 -19.14
C VAL A 278 23.90 -19.51 -19.36
N LEU A 279 24.33 -19.34 -20.62
CA LEU A 279 25.27 -18.35 -21.16
C LEU A 279 25.69 -17.22 -20.20
N GLY A 280 26.94 -17.29 -19.73
CA GLY A 280 27.54 -16.28 -18.85
C GLY A 280 27.47 -16.58 -17.36
N THR A 281 26.92 -17.72 -16.95
CA THR A 281 26.98 -18.22 -15.56
C THR A 281 28.06 -19.29 -15.38
N PRO A 282 28.66 -19.44 -14.18
CA PRO A 282 29.56 -20.55 -13.90
C PRO A 282 28.86 -21.89 -14.11
N GLU A 283 29.46 -22.78 -14.90
CA GLU A 283 29.03 -24.19 -14.98
C GLU A 283 29.46 -24.90 -13.68
N VAL A 284 28.58 -25.76 -13.16
CA VAL A 284 28.87 -26.62 -12.00
C VAL A 284 29.61 -27.87 -12.45
#